data_AF-A0A7X9INS7-F1
#
_entry.id   AF-A0A7X9INS7-F1
#
_cell.length_a   1.000
_cell.length_b   1.000
_cell.length_c   1.000
_cell.angle_alpha   90.00
_cell.angle_beta   90.00
_cell.angle_gamma   90.00
#
_symmetry.space_group_name_H-M   'P 1'
#
loop_
_entity.id
_entity.type
_entity.pdbx_description
1 polymer ?
#
loop_
_entity_poly.entity_id
_entity_poly.type
_entity_poly.pdbx_seq_one_letter_code
_entity_poly.pdbx_strand_id
1 'polypeptide(L)'
;MSGELILPKDTEVLRPEFILLKASAGTGKTHALTLRFAQFLLSDKIRNNQLNQILAITFTHNAANEMKDRIIGWLKATYFGQDAVLLKDIKELVSLPEEAFPERAEEKLQYLFDHYSDFQV
;
A
#
# COMPACT_ATOMS: atom_id res chain seq x y z
N MET A 1 19.23 -10.67 -1.92
CA MET A 1 18.21 -11.72 -2.10
C MET A 1 17.04 -11.06 -2.81
N SER A 2 16.95 -11.23 -4.12
CA SER A 2 15.83 -10.73 -4.93
C SER A 2 14.58 -11.51 -4.52
N GLY A 3 13.80 -10.96 -3.61
CA GLY A 3 12.55 -11.56 -3.17
C GLY A 3 11.57 -11.52 -4.33
N GLU A 4 11.00 -12.67 -4.67
CA GLU A 4 9.78 -12.77 -5.46
C GLU A 4 8.78 -11.71 -4.96
N LEU A 5 8.20 -10.94 -5.88
CA LEU A 5 7.13 -10.02 -5.56
C LEU A 5 5.95 -10.87 -5.04
N ILE A 6 5.76 -10.91 -3.72
CA ILE A 6 4.79 -11.83 -3.09
C ILE A 6 3.34 -11.41 -3.38
N LEU A 7 3.14 -10.16 -3.84
CA LEU A 7 1.83 -9.58 -4.09
C LEU A 7 1.51 -9.61 -5.59
N PRO A 8 0.30 -10.02 -5.98
CA PRO A 8 -0.11 -9.95 -7.37
C PRO A 8 -0.26 -8.50 -7.82
N LYS A 9 -0.05 -8.26 -9.12
CA LYS A 9 -0.31 -6.96 -9.72
C LYS A 9 -1.79 -6.60 -9.56
N ASP A 10 -2.12 -5.33 -9.52
CA ASP A 10 -3.49 -4.85 -9.29
C ASP A 10 -4.52 -5.38 -10.30
N THR A 11 -4.11 -5.60 -11.55
CA THR A 11 -4.92 -6.23 -12.61
C THR A 11 -5.20 -7.71 -12.40
N GLU A 12 -4.46 -8.37 -11.51
CA GLU A 12 -4.53 -9.80 -11.23
C GLU A 12 -5.24 -10.09 -9.90
N VAL A 13 -5.62 -9.05 -9.15
CA VAL A 13 -6.34 -9.20 -7.87
C VAL A 13 -7.78 -9.66 -8.14
N LEU A 14 -8.05 -10.94 -7.88
CA LEU A 14 -9.38 -11.54 -7.94
C LEU A 14 -10.09 -11.43 -6.58
N ARG A 15 -11.43 -11.41 -6.57
CA ARG A 15 -12.21 -11.40 -5.31
C ARG A 15 -13.37 -12.40 -5.34
N PRO A 16 -13.62 -13.15 -4.24
CA PRO A 16 -12.84 -13.15 -2.98
C PRO A 16 -11.46 -13.80 -3.14
N GLU A 17 -10.48 -13.32 -2.38
CA GLU A 17 -9.10 -13.83 -2.36
C GLU A 17 -8.62 -14.02 -0.92
N PHE A 18 -7.79 -15.04 -0.71
CA PHE A 18 -7.13 -15.30 0.56
C PHE A 18 -5.64 -15.54 0.33
N ILE A 19 -4.79 -14.66 0.90
CA ILE A 19 -3.32 -14.75 0.80
C ILE A 19 -2.75 -15.01 2.19
N LEU A 20 -1.91 -16.03 2.31
CA LEU A 20 -1.16 -16.32 3.53
C LEU A 20 0.33 -16.02 3.34
N LEU A 21 0.78 -14.91 3.92
CA LEU A 21 2.19 -14.52 3.96
C LEU A 21 2.93 -15.25 5.10
N LYS A 22 3.57 -16.38 4.78
CA LYS A 22 4.49 -17.08 5.70
C LYS A 22 5.90 -16.53 5.53
N ALA A 23 6.43 -15.91 6.57
CA ALA A 23 7.80 -15.41 6.56
C ALA A 23 8.39 -15.42 7.97
N SER A 24 9.69 -15.70 8.10
CA SER A 24 10.40 -15.69 9.38
C SER A 24 10.44 -14.30 10.03
N ALA A 25 10.92 -14.19 11.27
CA ALA A 25 11.15 -12.88 11.87
C ALA A 25 12.14 -12.07 11.00
N GLY A 26 11.89 -10.76 10.83
CA GLY A 26 12.77 -9.87 10.07
C GLY A 26 12.71 -9.98 8.54
N THR A 27 11.86 -10.82 7.96
CA THR A 27 11.84 -11.06 6.49
C THR A 27 10.82 -10.22 5.72
N GLY A 28 10.42 -9.04 6.24
CA GLY A 28 9.63 -8.07 5.46
C GLY A 28 8.10 -8.25 5.43
N LYS A 29 7.49 -9.02 6.34
CA LYS A 29 6.01 -9.17 6.40
C LYS A 29 5.29 -7.83 6.52
N THR A 30 5.71 -7.00 7.47
CA THR A 30 5.13 -5.67 7.69
C THR A 30 5.29 -4.80 6.45
N HIS A 31 6.45 -4.87 5.80
CA HIS A 31 6.71 -4.15 4.55
C HIS A 31 5.72 -4.59 3.46
N ALA A 32 5.56 -5.89 3.22
CA ALA A 32 4.59 -6.42 2.26
C ALA A 32 3.14 -5.99 2.57
N LEU A 33 2.71 -6.02 3.84
CA LEU A 33 1.36 -5.58 4.20
C LEU A 33 1.14 -4.08 3.98
N THR A 34 2.11 -3.24 4.32
CA THR A 34 2.04 -1.78 4.08
C THR A 34 2.04 -1.44 2.59
N LEU A 35 2.85 -2.16 1.80
CA LEU A 35 2.87 -2.04 0.36
C LEU A 35 1.54 -2.47 -0.27
N ARG A 36 0.94 -3.56 0.20
CA ARG A 36 -0.39 -4.02 -0.25
C ARG A 36 -1.48 -2.99 0.04
N PHE A 37 -1.43 -2.35 1.21
CA PHE A 37 -2.37 -1.28 1.56
C PHE A 37 -2.21 -0.08 0.61
N ALA A 38 -0.97 0.37 0.38
CA ALA A 38 -0.68 1.46 -0.55
C ALA A 38 -1.09 1.12 -1.99
N GLN A 39 -0.82 -0.10 -2.46
CA GLN A 39 -1.28 -0.61 -3.76
C GLN A 39 -2.80 -0.48 -3.89
N PHE A 40 -3.54 -0.88 -2.86
CA PHE A 40 -5.01 -0.79 -2.89
C PHE A 40 -5.46 0.65 -3.00
N LEU A 41 -4.94 1.56 -2.18
CA LEU A 41 -5.31 2.98 -2.23
C LEU A 41 -4.99 3.61 -3.59
N LEU A 42 -3.85 3.27 -4.20
CA LEU A 42 -3.37 3.89 -5.43
C LEU A 42 -4.02 3.33 -6.70
N SER A 43 -4.45 2.07 -6.70
CA SER A 43 -5.01 1.42 -7.91
C SER A 43 -6.38 1.99 -8.29
N ASP A 44 -6.69 2.05 -9.58
CA ASP A 44 -8.06 2.24 -10.09
C ASP A 44 -8.69 0.93 -10.61
N LYS A 45 -7.90 -0.16 -10.64
CA LYS A 45 -8.33 -1.49 -11.11
C LYS A 45 -8.97 -2.30 -9.98
N ILE A 46 -8.59 -2.02 -8.74
CA ILE A 46 -9.12 -2.68 -7.55
C ILE A 46 -10.39 -1.94 -7.10
N ARG A 47 -11.54 -2.64 -7.12
CA ARG A 47 -12.80 -2.08 -6.62
C ARG A 47 -12.81 -1.98 -5.09
N ASN A 48 -13.65 -1.11 -4.55
CA ASN A 48 -13.85 -0.94 -3.10
C ASN A 48 -12.53 -0.77 -2.34
N ASN A 49 -11.72 0.18 -2.79
CA ASN A 49 -10.35 0.44 -2.32
C ASN A 49 -10.21 1.83 -1.71
N GLN A 50 -11.34 2.47 -1.37
CA GLN A 50 -11.32 3.71 -0.61
C GLN A 50 -10.78 3.44 0.79
N LEU A 51 -10.24 4.47 1.44
CA LEU A 51 -9.59 4.37 2.74
C LEU A 51 -10.48 3.68 3.80
N ASN A 52 -11.74 4.09 3.90
CA ASN A 52 -12.74 3.55 4.82
C ASN A 52 -13.21 2.11 4.47
N GLN A 53 -12.76 1.55 3.35
CA GLN A 53 -13.10 0.19 2.91
C GLN A 53 -11.95 -0.81 3.13
N ILE A 54 -10.81 -0.35 3.67
CA ILE A 54 -9.65 -1.19 3.96
C ILE A 54 -9.43 -1.19 5.47
N LEU A 55 -9.44 -2.39 6.06
CA LEU A 55 -9.18 -2.61 7.48
C LEU A 55 -7.87 -3.38 7.63
N ALA A 56 -6.91 -2.83 8.37
CA ALA A 56 -5.74 -3.56 8.83
C ALA A 56 -5.82 -3.74 10.35
N ILE A 57 -5.49 -4.94 10.84
CA ILE A 57 -5.55 -5.26 12.27
C ILE A 57 -4.16 -5.69 12.71
N THR A 58 -3.71 -5.17 13.84
CA THR A 58 -2.42 -5.50 14.45
C THR A 58 -2.60 -5.90 15.91
N PHE A 59 -1.57 -6.54 16.50
CA PHE A 59 -1.63 -7.01 17.89
C PHE A 59 -1.46 -5.88 18.92
N THR A 60 -0.83 -4.75 18.54
CA THR A 60 -0.53 -3.65 19.47
C THR A 60 -0.75 -2.29 18.80
N HIS A 61 -1.08 -1.27 19.60
CA HIS A 61 -1.18 0.11 19.10
C HIS A 61 0.11 0.62 18.47
N ASN A 62 1.27 0.24 19.00
CA ASN A 62 2.56 0.64 18.43
C ASN A 62 2.77 0.04 17.04
N ALA A 63 2.36 -1.22 16.83
CA ALA A 63 2.44 -1.85 15.50
C ALA A 63 1.47 -1.20 14.51
N ALA A 64 0.27 -0.82 14.96
CA ALA A 64 -0.68 -0.05 14.16
C ALA A 64 -0.08 1.29 13.72
N ASN A 65 0.50 2.06 14.65
CA ASN A 65 1.13 3.35 14.35
C ASN A 65 2.31 3.19 13.37
N GLU A 66 3.18 2.19 13.58
CA GLU A 66 4.28 1.91 12.64
C GLU A 66 3.74 1.58 11.23
N MET A 67 2.64 0.83 11.15
CA MET A 67 2.00 0.50 9.88
C MET A 67 1.44 1.75 9.19
N LYS A 68 0.80 2.66 9.94
CA LYS A 68 0.31 3.95 9.41
C LYS A 68 1.45 4.79 8.84
N ASP A 69 2.54 4.94 9.57
CA ASP A 69 3.71 5.71 9.14
C ASP A 69 4.30 5.15 7.84
N ARG A 70 4.40 3.82 7.73
CA ARG A 70 4.90 3.16 6.52
C ARG A 70 3.97 3.37 5.32
N ILE A 71 2.65 3.24 5.50
CA ILE A 71 1.66 3.48 4.43
C ILE A 71 1.75 4.92 3.93
N ILE A 72 1.79 5.90 4.84
CA ILE A 72 1.98 7.31 4.47
C ILE A 72 3.34 7.50 3.77
N GLY A 73 4.38 6.78 4.21
CA GLY A 73 5.69 6.75 3.57
C GLY A 73 5.63 6.31 2.10
N TRP A 74 4.90 5.24 1.78
CA TRP A 74 4.68 4.77 0.41
C TRP A 74 3.99 5.82 -0.46
N LEU A 75 2.92 6.44 0.06
CA LEU A 75 2.19 7.49 -0.65
C LEU A 75 3.08 8.72 -0.88
N LYS A 76 3.86 9.16 0.11
CA LYS A 76 4.80 10.27 -0.03
C LYS A 76 5.92 9.98 -1.02
N ALA A 77 6.51 8.78 -0.98
CA ALA A 77 7.53 8.37 -1.94
C ALA A 77 6.99 8.41 -3.37
N THR A 78 5.75 7.95 -3.56
CA THR A 78 5.03 7.99 -4.84
C THR A 78 4.74 9.42 -5.30
N TYR A 79 4.29 10.29 -4.39
CA TYR A 79 4.02 11.70 -4.67
C TYR A 79 5.29 12.47 -5.08
N PHE A 80 6.34 12.39 -4.27
CA PHE A 80 7.55 13.17 -4.49
C PHE A 80 8.49 12.57 -5.55
N GLY A 81 8.22 11.35 -6.04
CA GLY A 81 9.17 10.64 -6.89
C GLY A 81 10.50 10.36 -6.19
N GLN A 82 10.47 10.16 -4.87
CA GLN A 82 11.64 9.85 -4.04
C GLN A 82 11.68 8.37 -3.67
N ASP A 83 12.88 7.87 -3.33
CA ASP A 83 13.16 6.46 -3.03
C ASP A 83 12.86 5.52 -4.22
N ALA A 84 13.88 5.32 -5.05
CA ALA A 84 13.80 4.51 -6.26
C ALA A 84 13.37 3.05 -6.00
N VAL A 85 13.65 2.51 -4.82
CA VAL A 85 13.26 1.13 -4.47
C VAL A 85 11.76 1.08 -4.20
N LEU A 86 11.25 1.96 -3.33
CA LEU A 86 9.82 2.01 -3.01
C LEU A 86 8.99 2.30 -4.27
N LEU A 87 9.43 3.24 -5.10
CA LEU A 87 8.75 3.58 -6.34
C LEU A 87 8.69 2.40 -7.31
N LYS A 88 9.79 1.66 -7.43
CA LYS A 88 9.83 0.48 -8.28
C LYS A 88 8.78 -0.54 -7.83
N ASP A 89 8.73 -0.85 -6.53
CA ASP A 89 7.78 -1.83 -5.99
C ASP A 89 6.32 -1.41 -6.25
N ILE A 90 6.00 -0.12 -6.07
CA ILE A 90 4.66 0.42 -6.36
C ILE A 90 4.32 0.33 -7.84
N LYS A 91 5.26 0.68 -8.73
CA LYS A 91 5.05 0.65 -10.19
C LYS A 91 4.94 -0.76 -10.75
N GLU A 92 5.57 -1.74 -10.12
CA GLU A 92 5.39 -3.15 -10.47
C GLU A 92 3.98 -3.66 -10.08
N LEU A 93 3.40 -3.12 -9.01
CA LEU A 93 2.12 -3.56 -8.45
C LEU A 93 0.88 -2.78 -8.91
N VAL A 94 1.03 -1.53 -9.32
CA VAL A 94 -0.07 -0.61 -9.67
C VAL A 94 0.00 -0.23 -11.14
N SER A 95 -1.08 -0.44 -11.87
CA SER A 95 -1.15 -0.19 -13.31
C SER A 95 -1.63 1.23 -13.60
N LEU A 96 -0.70 2.18 -13.67
CA LEU A 96 -0.95 3.58 -14.04
C LEU A 96 0.11 4.09 -15.03
N PRO A 97 -0.21 5.12 -15.83
CA PRO A 97 0.82 5.88 -16.55
C PRO A 97 1.84 6.46 -15.57
N GLU A 98 3.11 6.50 -15.97
CA GLU A 98 4.24 6.93 -15.13
C GLU A 98 4.03 8.33 -14.55
N GLU A 99 3.51 9.23 -15.38
CA GLU A 99 3.20 10.63 -15.06
C GLU A 99 2.01 10.79 -14.10
N ALA A 100 1.15 9.78 -13.97
CA ALA A 100 -0.07 9.85 -13.15
C ALA A 100 0.15 9.47 -11.68
N PHE A 101 1.29 8.85 -11.35
CA PHE A 101 1.60 8.41 -9.99
C PHE A 101 1.62 9.57 -8.97
N PRO A 102 2.27 10.72 -9.23
CA PRO A 102 2.26 11.83 -8.30
C PRO A 102 0.85 12.36 -8.00
N GLU A 103 0.07 12.67 -9.04
CA GLU A 103 -1.30 13.18 -8.90
C GLU A 103 -2.19 12.19 -8.13
N ARG A 104 -2.09 10.89 -8.45
CA ARG A 104 -2.82 9.85 -7.73
C ARG A 104 -2.44 9.80 -6.26
N ALA A 105 -1.16 9.88 -5.94
CA ALA A 105 -0.70 9.86 -4.56
C ALA A 105 -1.13 11.10 -3.78
N GLU A 106 -1.14 12.27 -4.41
CA GLU A 106 -1.64 13.51 -3.85
C GLU A 106 -3.13 13.39 -3.46
N GLU A 107 -3.97 12.90 -4.38
CA GLU A 107 -5.39 12.67 -4.15
C GLU A 107 -5.62 11.78 -2.91
N LYS A 108 -4.86 10.68 -2.78
CA LYS A 108 -4.99 9.76 -1.64
C LYS A 108 -4.44 10.33 -0.35
N LEU A 109 -3.34 11.08 -0.39
CA LEU A 109 -2.79 11.76 0.78
C LEU A 109 -3.75 12.83 1.30
N GLN A 110 -4.31 13.66 0.41
CA GLN A 110 -5.25 14.69 0.78
C GLN A 110 -6.50 14.08 1.43
N TYR A 111 -7.11 13.09 0.78
CA TYR A 111 -8.26 12.40 1.35
C TYR A 111 -7.95 11.78 2.73
N LEU A 112 -6.78 11.14 2.87
CA LEU A 112 -6.35 10.53 4.13
C LEU A 112 -6.19 11.54 5.25
N PHE A 113 -5.64 12.73 4.98
CA PHE A 113 -5.49 13.75 6.02
C PHE A 113 -6.83 14.43 6.36
N ASP A 114 -7.68 14.67 5.37
CA ASP A 114 -9.02 15.24 5.57
C ASP A 114 -9.94 14.28 6.34
N HIS A 115 -9.75 12.97 6.16
CA HIS A 115 -10.57 11.89 6.75
C HIS A 115 -9.72 10.94 7.59
N TYR A 116 -8.81 11.46 8.41
CA TYR A 116 -7.86 10.61 9.15
C TYR A 116 -8.55 9.59 10.09
N SER A 117 -9.77 9.87 10.55
CA SER A 117 -10.60 8.92 11.30
C SER A 117 -10.94 7.65 10.52
N ASP A 118 -10.95 7.73 9.18
CA ASP A 118 -11.27 6.62 8.29
C ASP A 118 -10.06 5.72 8.05
N PHE A 119 -8.87 6.10 8.53
CA PHE A 119 -7.66 5.31 8.41
C PHE A 119 -7.63 4.19 9.47
N GLN A 120 -8.40 3.14 9.21
CA GLN A 120 -8.64 1.99 10.08
C GLN A 120 -7.48 0.97 10.05
N VAL A 121 -6.37 1.37 10.68
CA VAL A 121 -5.19 0.55 10.98
C VAL A 121 -4.92 0.52 12.48
#